data_AF-A0A842ZMP2-F1
#
_entry.id   AF-A0A842ZMP2-F1
#
_cell.length_a   1.000
_cell.length_b   1.000
_cell.length_c   1.000
_cell.angle_alpha   90.00
_cell.angle_beta   90.00
_cell.angle_gamma   90.00
#
_symmetry.space_group_name_H-M   'P 1'
#
loop_
_entity.id
_entity.type
_entity.pdbx_description
1 polymer ?
#
loop_
_entity_poly.entity_id
_entity_poly.type
_entity_poly.pdbx_seq_one_letter_code
_entity_poly.pdbx_strand_id
1 'polypeptide(L)' 'MSEETKEAGTTEKSRTDENVIYVGHKPPMSYVLAVVTQFQGSGSDEVIIKARGRSISTAVDTAEIVRNR' A
#
# COMPACT_ATOMS: atom_id res chain seq x y z
N MET A 1 4.85 10.69 41.43
CA MET A 1 5.70 11.72 40.80
C MET A 1 6.86 11.01 40.13
N SER A 2 7.29 11.52 38.97
CA SER A 2 8.27 10.97 38.01
C SER A 2 7.62 9.96 37.04
N GLU A 3 6.78 10.42 36.10
CA GLU A 3 7.09 11.01 34.78
C GLU A 3 7.46 9.99 33.70
N GLU A 4 6.76 10.15 32.57
CA GLU A 4 6.82 9.40 31.32
C GLU A 4 8.20 9.40 30.67
N THR A 5 8.53 8.32 29.96
CA THR A 5 9.11 8.44 28.61
C THR A 5 8.51 7.35 27.71
N LYS A 6 7.70 7.78 26.75
CA LYS A 6 7.27 6.99 25.58
C LYS A 6 8.49 6.66 24.74
N GLU A 7 8.82 5.38 24.62
CA GLU A 7 9.66 4.90 23.54
C GLU A 7 8.80 4.78 22.28
N ALA A 8 9.03 5.71 21.34
CA ALA A 8 8.47 5.64 20.01
C ALA A 8 9.02 4.40 19.31
N GLY A 9 8.19 3.37 19.19
CA GLY A 9 8.52 2.12 18.51
C GLY A 9 8.89 2.39 17.06
N THR A 10 10.17 2.30 16.74
CA THR A 10 10.62 2.12 15.37
C THR A 10 10.46 0.63 15.07
N THR A 11 9.26 0.23 14.64
CA THR A 11 9.06 -1.09 14.06
C THR A 11 9.71 -1.09 12.68
N GLU A 12 11.00 -1.39 12.66
CA GLU A 12 11.79 -1.64 11.47
C GLU A 12 11.33 -2.98 10.85
N LYS A 13 10.14 -2.99 10.23
CA LYS A 13 9.68 -4.16 9.47
C LYS A 13 10.23 -4.05 8.05
N SER A 14 11.49 -4.48 7.92
CA SER A 14 12.11 -4.87 6.65
C SER A 14 11.27 -5.98 5.98
N ARG A 15 10.24 -5.58 5.24
CA ARG A 15 9.54 -6.37 4.22
C ARG A 15 9.15 -5.47 3.06
N THR A 16 10.14 -4.77 2.51
CA THR A 16 9.97 -3.75 1.48
C THR A 16 9.37 -4.25 0.17
N ASP A 17 9.25 -5.57 -0.02
CA ASP A 17 8.69 -6.17 -1.23
C ASP A 17 7.33 -6.84 -1.01
N GLU A 18 6.95 -7.17 0.23
CA GLU A 18 5.67 -7.85 0.50
C GLU A 18 4.47 -6.92 0.41
N ASN A 19 4.66 -5.60 0.55
CA ASN A 19 3.60 -4.60 0.54
C ASN A 19 3.58 -3.73 -0.73
N VAL A 20 4.36 -4.08 -1.75
CA VAL A 20 4.49 -3.28 -2.98
C VAL A 20 3.69 -3.89 -4.13
N ILE A 21 2.86 -3.08 -4.79
CA ILE A 21 2.16 -3.43 -6.03
C ILE A 21 2.75 -2.67 -7.21
N TYR A 22 3.22 -3.40 -8.21
CA TYR A 22 3.73 -2.83 -9.47
C TYR A 22 2.62 -2.74 -10.52
N VAL A 23 2.36 -1.53 -11.02
CA VAL A 23 1.32 -1.26 -12.03
C VAL A 23 1.91 -1.23 -13.43
N GLY A 24 1.25 -1.95 -14.34
CA GLY A 24 1.66 -2.17 -15.72
C GLY A 24 0.49 -1.98 -16.69
N HIS A 25 0.16 -3.01 -17.47
CA HIS A 25 -0.86 -2.95 -18.54
C HIS A 25 -2.17 -3.68 -18.22
N LYS A 26 -2.33 -4.21 -16.99
CA LYS A 26 -3.59 -4.85 -16.61
C LYS A 26 -4.68 -3.79 -16.38
N PRO A 27 -5.98 -4.13 -16.50
CA PRO A 27 -7.06 -3.21 -16.17
C PRO A 27 -6.99 -2.74 -14.71
N PRO A 28 -7.45 -1.50 -14.38
CA PRO A 28 -7.36 -0.94 -13.03
C PRO A 28 -7.94 -1.86 -11.94
N MET A 29 -9.09 -2.50 -12.22
CA MET A 29 -9.76 -3.39 -11.27
C MET A 29 -8.92 -4.58 -10.82
N SER A 30 -8.02 -5.09 -11.66
CA SER A 30 -7.08 -6.15 -11.25
C SER A 30 -6.13 -5.68 -10.16
N TYR A 31 -5.70 -4.42 -10.21
CA TYR A 31 -4.84 -3.84 -9.19
C TYR A 31 -5.63 -3.48 -7.92
N VAL A 32 -6.86 -2.99 -8.06
CA VAL A 32 -7.75 -2.73 -6.92
C VAL A 32 -7.95 -3.99 -6.08
N LEU A 33 -8.22 -5.14 -6.73
CA LEU A 33 -8.37 -6.41 -6.03
C LEU A 33 -7.08 -6.80 -5.28
N ALA A 34 -5.91 -6.59 -5.89
CA ALA A 34 -4.63 -6.88 -5.25
C ALA A 34 -4.44 -6.02 -3.98
N VAL A 35 -4.70 -4.71 -4.07
CA VAL A 35 -4.63 -3.79 -2.93
C VAL A 35 -5.55 -4.25 -1.79
N VAL A 36 -6.82 -4.52 -2.11
CA VAL A 36 -7.83 -4.98 -1.15
C VAL A 36 -7.48 -6.33 -0.52
N THR A 37 -6.89 -7.24 -1.29
CA THR A 37 -6.42 -8.54 -0.79
C THR A 37 -5.22 -8.39 0.15
N GLN A 38 -4.34 -7.44 -0.12
CA GLN A 38 -3.14 -7.19 0.69
C GLN A 38 -3.48 -6.59 2.06
N PHE A 39 -4.47 -5.69 2.10
CA PHE A 39 -5.02 -5.18 3.36
C PHE A 39 -5.73 -6.28 4.18
N GLN A 40 -6.51 -7.15 3.54
CA GLN A 40 -7.28 -8.19 4.25
C GLN A 40 -6.45 -9.43 4.63
N GLY A 41 -5.59 -9.91 3.73
CA GLY A 41 -4.91 -11.20 3.85
C GLY A 41 -3.52 -11.13 4.49
N SER A 42 -2.78 -10.04 4.25
CA SER A 42 -1.40 -9.89 4.74
C SER A 42 -1.32 -9.06 6.03
N GLY A 43 -2.43 -8.49 6.50
CA GLY A 43 -2.47 -7.61 7.68
C GLY A 43 -1.51 -6.44 7.56
N SER A 44 -1.25 -5.97 6.34
CA SER A 44 -0.35 -4.86 6.08
C SER A 44 -1.12 -3.55 6.27
N ASP A 45 -0.71 -2.71 7.22
CA ASP A 45 -1.31 -1.40 7.46
C ASP A 45 -1.01 -0.41 6.31
N GLU A 46 -0.02 -0.72 5.48
CA GLU A 46 0.44 0.12 4.38
C GLU A 46 0.64 -0.71 3.11
N VAL A 47 0.15 -0.19 1.98
CA VAL A 47 0.35 -0.74 0.64
C VAL A 47 0.97 0.34 -0.25
N ILE A 48 2.07 0.00 -0.93
CA ILE A 48 2.83 0.92 -1.76
C ILE A 48 2.57 0.60 -3.23
N ILE A 49 1.98 1.54 -3.97
CA ILE A 49 1.73 1.39 -5.41
C ILE A 49 2.87 2.05 -6.18
N LYS A 50 3.60 1.27 -7.00
CA LYS A 50 4.69 1.76 -7.86
C LYS A 50 4.32 1.66 -9.33
N ALA A 51 4.51 2.75 -10.06
CA ALA A 51 4.23 2.83 -11.50
C ALA A 51 5.24 3.76 -12.18
N ARG A 52 5.35 3.65 -13.51
CA ARG A 52 6.19 4.55 -14.32
C ARG A 52 5.55 4.86 -15.68
N GLY A 53 5.87 6.03 -16.22
CA GLY A 53 5.41 6.47 -17.54
C GLY A 53 3.89 6.48 -17.65
N ARG A 54 3.35 5.91 -18.75
CA ARG A 54 1.91 5.89 -19.01
C ARG A 54 1.05 5.18 -17.96
N SER A 55 1.64 4.25 -17.21
CA SER A 55 0.92 3.48 -16.18
C SER A 55 0.70 4.27 -14.88
N ILE A 56 1.23 5.49 -14.76
CA ILE A 56 1.00 6.35 -13.59
C ILE A 56 -0.48 6.70 -13.45
N SER A 57 -1.17 7.04 -14.54
CA SER A 57 -2.61 7.34 -14.50
C SER A 57 -3.41 6.15 -13.96
N THR A 58 -3.13 4.93 -14.44
CA THR A 58 -3.76 3.71 -13.94
C THR A 58 -3.49 3.45 -12.45
N ALA A 59 -2.31 3.80 -11.95
CA ALA A 59 -1.97 3.69 -10.55
C ALA A 59 -2.74 4.71 -9.69
N VAL A 60 -2.89 5.95 -10.18
CA VAL A 60 -3.71 6.98 -9.55
C VAL A 60 -5.18 6.54 -9.52
N ASP A 61 -5.73 6.07 -10.65
CA ASP A 61 -7.10 5.58 -10.74
C ASP A 61 -7.34 4.44 -9.73
N THR A 62 -6.39 3.50 -9.63
CA THR A 62 -6.45 2.40 -8.67
C THR A 62 -6.48 2.92 -7.24
N ALA A 63 -5.62 3.88 -6.89
CA ALA A 63 -5.58 4.47 -5.56
C ALA A 63 -6.86 5.26 -5.21
N GLU A 64 -7.41 6.01 -6.17
CA GLU A 64 -8.67 6.74 -5.98
C GLU A 64 -9.86 5.80 -5.80
N ILE A 65 -9.96 4.72 -6.59
CA ILE A 65 -11.03 3.72 -6.46
C ILE A 65 -10.98 3.05 -5.08
N VAL A 66 -9.78 2.75 -4.57
CA VAL A 66 -9.63 2.13 -3.24
C VAL A 66 -9.98 3.11 -2.13
N ARG A 67 -9.57 4.39 -2.25
CA ARG A 67 -9.82 5.41 -1.23
C ARG A 67 -11.29 5.82 -1.11
N ASN A 68 -12.01 5.84 -2.23
CA ASN A 68 -13.39 6.31 -2.31
C ASN A 68 -14.44 5.18 -2.25
N ARG A 69 -14.02 3.96 -1.90
CA ARG A 69 -14.90 2.82 -1.58
C ARG A 69 -15.11 2.71 -0.08
#